data_AF-A0A1M3CTQ2-F1
#
_entry.id   AF-A0A1M3CTQ2-F1
#
_cell.length_a   1.000
_cell.length_b   1.000
_cell.length_c   1.000
_cell.angle_alpha   90.00
_cell.angle_beta   90.00
_cell.angle_gamma   90.00
#
_symmetry.space_group_name_H-M   'P 1'
#
loop_
_entity.id
_entity.type
_entity.pdbx_description
1 polymer ?
#
loop_
_entity_poly.entity_id
_entity_poly.type
_entity_poly.pdbx_seq_one_letter_code
_entity_poly.pdbx_strand_id
1 'polypeptide(L)'
;MNRQLTVSVGLIQHKDKFLLTRRFDPKYPQWHHRWQLPGGKINPQESPLEALHREVFEETHLSIRDPYLLGVYTHHWKMADMTQQTFILLYHCFVEHPHVILKPDENDAHVWEDIQKILTTENLLEGTVPMLQELYFKPRSPLQESFLKFSLNCSNIPFGET
;
A
#
# COMPACT_ATOMS: atom_id res chain seq x y z
N MET A 1 26.33 7.93 2.36
CA MET A 1 26.19 6.97 1.24
C MET A 1 24.84 7.20 0.56
N ASN A 2 24.72 7.04 -0.76
CA ASN A 2 23.46 7.18 -1.48
C ASN A 2 22.93 5.80 -1.86
N ARG A 3 21.66 5.54 -1.58
CA ARG A 3 20.99 4.27 -1.89
C ARG A 3 19.76 4.52 -2.75
N GLN A 4 19.49 3.62 -3.68
CA GLN A 4 18.23 3.56 -4.41
C GLN A 4 17.55 2.24 -4.10
N LEU A 5 16.25 2.29 -3.84
CA LEU A 5 15.40 1.13 -3.66
C LEU A 5 14.15 1.26 -4.53
N THR A 6 13.68 0.12 -5.01
CA THR A 6 12.35 0.01 -5.62
C THR A 6 11.51 -0.89 -4.73
N VAL A 7 10.30 -0.44 -4.42
CA VAL A 7 9.35 -1.14 -3.56
C VAL A 7 8.01 -1.31 -4.28
N SER A 8 7.33 -2.41 -3.99
CA SER A 8 5.94 -2.64 -4.38
C SER A 8 5.04 -2.47 -3.16
N VAL A 9 4.01 -1.65 -3.28
CA VAL A 9 3.12 -1.28 -2.18
C VAL A 9 1.66 -1.50 -2.59
N GLY A 10 0.88 -2.07 -1.68
CA GLY A 10 -0.54 -2.38 -1.90
C GLY A 10 -1.47 -1.40 -1.21
N LEU A 11 -2.28 -0.68 -1.99
CA LEU A 11 -3.58 -0.19 -1.53
C LEU A 11 -4.52 -1.40 -1.55
N ILE A 12 -4.71 -2.06 -0.40
CA ILE A 12 -5.46 -3.31 -0.32
C ILE A 12 -6.88 -3.02 0.14
N GLN A 13 -7.87 -3.37 -0.68
CA GLN A 13 -9.28 -3.13 -0.43
C GLN A 13 -10.02 -4.39 0.01
N HIS A 14 -10.87 -4.25 1.02
CA HIS A 14 -11.93 -5.19 1.36
C HIS A 14 -13.23 -4.42 1.54
N LYS A 15 -14.22 -4.70 0.68
CA LYS A 15 -15.46 -3.91 0.58
C LYS A 15 -15.13 -2.43 0.37
N ASP A 16 -15.58 -1.53 1.23
CA ASP A 16 -15.40 -0.09 1.20
C ASP A 16 -14.19 0.40 2.01
N LYS A 17 -13.37 -0.51 2.55
CA LYS A 17 -12.26 -0.19 3.44
C LYS A 17 -10.91 -0.61 2.88
N PHE A 18 -9.87 0.08 3.35
CA PHE A 18 -8.49 -0.13 2.97
C PHE A 18 -7.63 -0.48 4.17
N LEU A 19 -6.67 -1.37 3.97
CA LEU A 19 -5.75 -1.81 5.02
C LEU A 19 -4.60 -0.82 5.21
N LEU A 20 -4.35 -0.48 6.46
CA LEU A 20 -3.07 0.09 6.92
C LEU A 20 -2.42 -0.85 7.93
N THR A 21 -1.10 -0.88 7.92
CA THR A 21 -0.27 -1.49 8.96
C THR A 21 0.54 -0.40 9.66
N ARG A 22 0.86 -0.61 10.94
CA ARG A 22 1.66 0.31 11.72
C ARG A 22 3.05 -0.26 11.92
N ARG A 23 4.05 0.50 11.49
CA ARG A 23 5.43 0.07 11.39
C ARG A 23 6.06 -0.12 12.78
N PHE A 24 6.64 -1.28 13.02
CA PHE A 24 7.46 -1.58 14.18
C PHE A 24 8.95 -1.56 13.81
N ASP A 25 9.58 -0.39 13.92
CA ASP A 25 11.02 -0.26 13.69
C ASP A 25 11.71 0.65 14.73
N PRO A 26 12.09 0.12 15.91
CA PRO A 26 12.70 0.91 16.97
C PRO A 26 14.08 1.48 16.60
N LYS A 27 14.73 0.96 15.53
CA LYS A 27 16.03 1.47 15.06
C LYS A 27 15.90 2.83 14.39
N TYR A 28 14.72 3.16 13.85
CA TYR A 28 14.44 4.45 13.21
C TYR A 28 13.23 5.13 13.87
N PRO A 29 13.43 5.79 15.03
CA PRO A 29 12.35 6.36 15.85
C PRO A 29 11.43 7.32 15.08
N GLN A 30 11.94 8.03 14.08
CA GLN A 30 11.15 8.96 13.26
C GLN A 30 10.07 8.28 12.41
N TRP A 31 10.27 6.99 12.08
CA TRP A 31 9.36 6.18 11.29
C TRP A 31 8.73 5.02 12.09
N HIS A 32 9.11 4.88 13.37
CA HIS A 32 8.49 3.95 14.30
C HIS A 32 7.05 4.37 14.59
N HIS A 33 6.14 3.41 14.70
CA HIS A 33 4.71 3.60 14.92
C HIS A 33 3.99 4.49 13.87
N ARG A 34 4.58 4.67 12.68
CA ARG A 34 3.92 5.32 11.56
C ARG A 34 2.99 4.34 10.85
N TRP A 35 1.83 4.83 10.43
CA TRP A 35 0.90 4.07 9.59
C TRP A 35 1.36 4.07 8.13
N GLN A 36 1.31 2.91 7.48
CA GLN A 36 1.73 2.73 6.10
C GLN A 36 0.81 1.75 5.38
N LEU A 37 0.94 1.74 4.06
CA LEU A 37 0.38 0.69 3.22
C LEU A 37 1.33 -0.53 3.26
N PRO A 38 0.80 -1.77 3.30
CA PRO A 38 1.63 -2.97 3.25
C PRO A 38 2.44 -3.05 1.95
N GLY A 39 3.63 -3.65 2.07
CA GLY A 39 4.54 -3.83 0.95
C GLY A 39 5.98 -3.54 1.31
N GLY A 40 6.86 -3.82 0.37
CA GLY A 40 8.29 -3.82 0.65
C GLY A 40 9.15 -3.89 -0.59
N LYS A 41 10.41 -4.23 -0.37
CA LYS A 41 11.46 -4.14 -1.37
C LYS A 41 11.31 -5.23 -2.42
N ILE A 42 11.46 -4.85 -3.68
CA ILE A 42 11.59 -5.82 -4.77
C ILE A 42 12.98 -6.47 -4.68
N ASN A 43 13.03 -7.79 -4.59
CA ASN A 43 14.28 -8.53 -4.55
C ASN A 43 14.89 -8.72 -5.94
N PRO A 44 16.21 -9.01 -6.04
CA PRO A 44 16.80 -9.38 -7.32
C PRO A 44 16.07 -10.60 -7.91
N GLN A 45 15.81 -10.56 -9.22
CA GLN A 45 15.11 -11.62 -9.96
C GLN A 45 13.64 -11.78 -9.60
N GLU A 46 13.06 -10.85 -8.85
CA GLU A 46 11.63 -10.80 -8.54
C GLU A 46 10.96 -9.69 -9.38
N SER A 47 9.80 -10.00 -9.96
CA SER A 47 8.96 -8.98 -10.60
C SER A 47 8.25 -8.12 -9.55
N PRO A 48 7.80 -6.90 -9.91
CA PRO A 48 7.05 -6.07 -8.99
C PRO A 48 5.80 -6.72 -8.41
N LEU A 49 5.09 -7.56 -9.20
CA LEU A 49 3.90 -8.26 -8.74
C LEU A 49 4.24 -9.41 -7.79
N GLU A 50 5.30 -10.18 -8.07
CA GLU A 50 5.77 -11.23 -7.15
C GLU A 50 6.16 -10.62 -5.80
N ALA A 51 6.90 -9.50 -5.81
CA ALA A 51 7.26 -8.76 -4.60
C ALA A 51 6.02 -8.29 -3.84
N LEU A 52 5.03 -7.75 -4.54
CA LEU A 52 3.78 -7.32 -3.93
C LEU A 52 3.05 -8.48 -3.24
N HIS A 53 2.87 -9.60 -3.93
CA HIS A 53 2.21 -10.78 -3.36
C HIS A 53 2.98 -11.34 -2.17
N ARG A 54 4.31 -11.45 -2.27
CA ARG A 54 5.17 -11.95 -1.20
C ARG A 54 5.12 -11.04 0.03
N GLU A 55 5.39 -9.75 -0.13
CA GLU A 55 5.47 -8.80 0.98
C GLU A 55 4.12 -8.70 1.71
N VAL A 56 3.02 -8.59 0.96
CA VAL A 56 1.69 -8.54 1.59
C VAL A 56 1.39 -9.82 2.36
N PHE A 57 1.74 -10.99 1.80
CA PHE A 57 1.56 -12.25 2.49
C PHE A 57 2.46 -12.36 3.74
N GLU A 58 3.74 -12.01 3.64
CA GLU A 58 4.69 -12.04 4.76
C GLU A 58 4.28 -11.10 5.91
N GLU A 59 3.84 -9.89 5.59
CA GLU A 59 3.48 -8.87 6.59
C GLU A 59 2.10 -9.08 7.22
N THR A 60 1.15 -9.68 6.49
CA THR A 60 -0.28 -9.67 6.86
C THR A 60 -1.00 -11.02 6.75
N HIS A 61 -0.37 -12.04 6.16
CA HIS A 61 -0.98 -13.33 5.78
C HIS A 61 -2.17 -13.23 4.82
N LEU A 62 -2.33 -12.10 4.12
CA LEU A 62 -3.38 -11.92 3.13
C LEU A 62 -2.96 -12.41 1.74
N SER A 63 -3.90 -13.04 1.05
CA SER A 63 -3.78 -13.33 -0.39
C SER A 63 -4.55 -12.28 -1.18
N ILE A 64 -3.81 -11.41 -1.87
CA ILE A 64 -4.39 -10.36 -2.72
C ILE A 64 -4.76 -10.89 -4.11
N ARG A 65 -5.74 -10.25 -4.74
CA ARG A 65 -6.19 -10.53 -6.11
C ARG A 65 -6.29 -9.27 -6.96
N ASP A 66 -6.26 -9.48 -8.27
CA ASP A 66 -6.45 -8.47 -9.33
C ASP A 66 -5.59 -7.21 -9.14
N PRO A 67 -4.26 -7.33 -8.87
CA PRO A 67 -3.41 -6.18 -8.67
C PRO A 67 -3.30 -5.37 -9.95
N TYR A 68 -3.52 -4.06 -9.86
CA TYR A 68 -3.31 -3.16 -10.99
C TYR A 68 -2.56 -1.90 -10.56
N LEU A 69 -1.63 -1.46 -11.41
CA LEU A 69 -0.74 -0.34 -11.10
C LEU A 69 -1.52 0.97 -11.14
N LEU A 70 -1.54 1.68 -10.01
CA LEU A 70 -2.14 3.01 -9.87
C LEU A 70 -1.17 4.12 -10.25
N GLY A 71 0.11 3.94 -9.95
CA GLY A 71 1.12 4.95 -10.21
C GLY A 71 2.50 4.57 -9.71
N VAL A 72 3.48 5.36 -10.13
CA VAL A 72 4.87 5.25 -9.68
C VAL A 72 5.26 6.55 -9.00
N TYR A 73 5.71 6.46 -7.76
CA TYR A 73 6.01 7.60 -6.91
C TYR A 73 7.49 7.56 -6.49
N THR A 74 7.98 8.67 -5.97
CA THR A 74 9.33 8.76 -5.43
C THR A 74 9.32 9.46 -4.09
N HIS A 75 10.02 8.90 -3.12
CA HIS A 75 10.25 9.53 -1.82
C HIS A 75 11.74 9.51 -1.47
N HIS A 76 12.22 10.57 -0.81
CA HIS A 76 13.61 10.73 -0.42
C HIS A 76 13.73 10.69 1.10
N TRP A 77 14.36 9.62 1.61
CA TRP A 77 14.61 9.44 3.02
C TRP A 77 15.98 9.99 3.39
N LYS A 78 16.03 10.74 4.50
CA LYS A 78 17.27 11.24 5.08
C LYS A 78 17.51 10.58 6.44
N MET A 79 18.63 9.88 6.56
CA MET A 79 19.11 9.23 7.79
C MET A 79 20.43 9.90 8.21
N ALA A 80 20.97 9.55 9.37
CA ALA A 80 22.16 10.20 9.92
C ALA A 80 23.39 10.10 9.00
N ASP A 81 23.58 8.97 8.32
CA ASP A 81 24.76 8.61 7.53
C ASP A 81 24.47 8.32 6.05
N MET A 82 23.19 8.31 5.67
CA MET A 82 22.76 7.95 4.32
C MET A 82 21.54 8.71 3.83
N THR A 83 21.47 8.86 2.51
CA THR A 83 20.25 9.24 1.81
C THR A 83 19.74 8.04 1.01
N GLN A 84 18.43 7.88 0.96
CA GLN A 84 17.79 6.83 0.18
C GLN A 84 16.67 7.40 -0.68
N GLN A 85 16.77 7.23 -1.99
CA GLN A 85 15.67 7.46 -2.90
C GLN A 85 14.89 6.16 -3.07
N THR A 86 13.58 6.19 -2.85
CA THR A 86 12.70 5.03 -2.99
C THR A 86 11.72 5.28 -4.12
N PHE A 87 11.73 4.40 -5.11
CA PHE A 87 10.71 4.32 -6.16
C PHE A 87 9.60 3.39 -5.67
N ILE A 88 8.37 3.90 -5.60
CA ILE A 88 7.23 3.19 -5.04
C ILE A 88 6.27 2.85 -6.18
N LEU A 89 6.08 1.57 -6.45
CA LEU A 89 5.08 1.08 -7.38
C LEU A 89 3.82 0.80 -6.55
N LEU A 90 2.81 1.66 -6.68
CA LEU A 90 1.57 1.53 -5.95
C LEU A 90 0.56 0.73 -6.76
N TYR A 91 0.10 -0.37 -6.20
CA TYR A 91 -0.95 -1.21 -6.78
C TYR A 91 -2.23 -1.09 -5.98
N HIS A 92 -3.37 -1.09 -6.65
CA HIS A 92 -4.64 -1.39 -6.02
C HIS A 92 -4.92 -2.88 -6.15
N CYS A 93 -5.27 -3.52 -5.04
CA CYS A 93 -5.57 -4.94 -4.98
C CYS A 93 -6.76 -5.20 -4.07
N PHE A 94 -7.36 -6.37 -4.20
CA PHE A 94 -8.51 -6.76 -3.40
C PHE A 94 -8.18 -7.97 -2.53
N VAL A 95 -8.89 -8.14 -1.42
CA VAL A 95 -8.91 -9.38 -0.64
C VAL A 95 -10.32 -9.86 -0.37
N GLU A 96 -10.51 -11.17 -0.40
CA GLU A 96 -11.79 -11.79 -0.08
C GLU A 96 -12.01 -11.90 1.43
N HIS A 97 -10.96 -12.24 2.19
CA HIS A 97 -11.02 -12.43 3.64
C HIS A 97 -10.11 -11.41 4.34
N PRO A 98 -10.64 -10.52 5.21
CA PRO A 98 -9.89 -9.41 5.79
C PRO A 98 -9.14 -9.79 7.09
N HIS A 99 -8.87 -11.08 7.32
CA HIS A 99 -8.23 -11.54 8.55
C HIS A 99 -6.71 -11.38 8.46
N VAL A 100 -6.18 -10.40 9.19
CA VAL A 100 -4.76 -10.04 9.20
C VAL A 100 -4.03 -10.76 10.32
N ILE A 101 -2.92 -11.40 9.99
CA ILE A 101 -1.93 -11.90 10.96
C ILE A 101 -0.64 -11.13 10.70
N LEU A 102 -0.32 -10.23 11.63
CA LEU A 102 0.85 -9.37 11.49
C LEU A 102 2.15 -10.12 11.73
N LYS A 103 3.17 -9.70 11.00
CA LYS A 103 4.56 -10.01 11.29
C LYS A 103 5.09 -9.05 12.38
N PRO A 104 5.19 -9.48 13.65
CA PRO A 104 5.34 -8.57 14.79
C PRO A 104 6.69 -7.87 14.88
N ASP A 105 7.73 -8.38 14.21
CA ASP A 105 9.05 -7.76 14.09
C ASP A 105 9.09 -6.60 13.08
N GLU A 106 8.03 -6.41 12.29
CA GLU A 106 7.93 -5.34 11.29
C GLU A 106 6.69 -4.47 11.45
N ASN A 107 5.60 -5.02 11.99
CA ASN A 107 4.32 -4.32 12.14
C ASN A 107 3.63 -4.69 13.48
N ASP A 108 3.19 -3.69 14.25
CA ASP A 108 2.63 -3.89 15.60
C ASP A 108 1.12 -3.63 15.71
N ALA A 109 0.50 -3.06 14.69
CA ALA A 109 -0.95 -2.86 14.61
C ALA A 109 -1.42 -2.82 13.16
N HIS A 110 -2.72 -3.04 12.95
CA HIS A 110 -3.38 -2.87 11.66
C HIS A 110 -4.74 -2.24 11.83
N VAL A 111 -5.26 -1.65 10.76
CA VAL A 111 -6.63 -1.14 10.72
C VAL A 111 -7.21 -1.23 9.31
N TRP A 112 -8.49 -1.53 9.21
CA TRP A 112 -9.29 -1.38 7.99
C TRP A 112 -10.10 -0.09 8.10
N GLU A 113 -9.81 0.90 7.26
CA GLU A 113 -10.45 2.21 7.33
C GLU A 113 -10.88 2.75 5.97
N ASP A 114 -11.85 3.67 6.03
CA ASP A 114 -12.25 4.47 4.88
C ASP A 114 -11.11 5.39 4.42
N ILE A 115 -11.02 5.61 3.10
CA ILE A 115 -9.93 6.39 2.50
C ILE A 115 -9.89 7.85 2.99
N GLN A 116 -11.04 8.47 3.29
CA GLN A 116 -11.07 9.83 3.87
C GLN A 116 -10.50 9.84 5.27
N LYS A 117 -10.83 8.83 6.07
CA LYS A 117 -10.27 8.68 7.41
C LYS A 117 -8.77 8.41 7.36
N ILE A 118 -8.30 7.60 6.41
CA ILE A 118 -6.86 7.40 6.18
C ILE A 118 -6.18 8.74 5.87
N LEU A 119 -6.69 9.52 4.92
CA LEU A 119 -6.10 10.81 4.53
C LEU A 119 -6.01 11.84 5.68
N THR A 120 -6.83 11.67 6.70
CA THR A 120 -6.88 12.52 7.91
C THR A 120 -6.21 11.87 9.12
N THR A 121 -5.68 10.66 8.97
CA THR A 121 -5.02 9.92 10.05
C THR A 121 -3.71 10.60 10.42
N GLU A 122 -3.56 10.93 11.70
CA GLU A 122 -2.30 11.38 12.27
C GLU A 122 -1.25 10.26 12.18
N ASN A 123 0.02 10.64 12.07
CA ASN A 123 1.15 9.70 12.02
C ASN A 123 1.18 8.75 10.80
N LEU A 124 0.59 9.13 9.67
CA LEU A 124 0.92 8.49 8.39
C LEU A 124 2.42 8.63 8.09
N LEU A 125 2.96 7.60 7.45
CA LEU A 125 4.32 7.61 6.93
C LEU A 125 4.42 8.59 5.75
N GLU A 126 5.48 9.38 5.74
CA GLU A 126 5.65 10.50 4.78
C GLU A 126 5.61 10.05 3.32
N GLY A 127 6.09 8.84 3.03
CA GLY A 127 6.01 8.24 1.70
C GLY A 127 4.59 7.89 1.25
N THR A 128 3.65 7.66 2.17
CA THR A 128 2.27 7.25 1.90
C THR A 128 1.37 8.43 1.55
N VAL A 129 1.56 9.57 2.21
CA VAL A 129 0.73 10.78 2.06
C VAL A 129 0.59 11.26 0.61
N PRO A 130 1.68 11.53 -0.14
CA PRO A 130 1.56 12.09 -1.49
C PRO A 130 0.87 11.13 -2.45
N MET A 131 1.03 9.82 -2.26
CA MET A 131 0.39 8.80 -3.08
C MET A 131 -1.13 8.84 -2.93
N LEU A 132 -1.62 8.84 -1.69
CA LEU A 132 -3.05 8.85 -1.42
C LEU A 132 -3.70 10.20 -1.76
N GLN A 133 -2.99 11.31 -1.54
CA GLN A 133 -3.48 12.64 -1.93
C GLN A 133 -3.63 12.76 -3.44
N GLU A 134 -2.65 12.29 -4.23
CA GLU A 134 -2.77 12.33 -5.70
C GLU A 134 -3.94 11.47 -6.18
N LEU A 135 -4.14 10.30 -5.57
CA LEU A 135 -5.29 9.45 -5.87
C LEU A 135 -6.63 10.09 -5.49
N TYR A 136 -6.70 10.88 -4.43
CA TYR A 136 -7.99 11.40 -3.99
C TYR A 136 -8.34 12.76 -4.62
N PHE A 137 -7.35 13.64 -4.80
CA PHE A 137 -7.59 15.03 -5.17
C PHE A 137 -7.31 15.36 -6.64
N LYS A 138 -6.61 14.51 -7.40
CA LYS A 138 -6.33 14.81 -8.80
C LYS A 138 -7.60 14.59 -9.64
N PRO A 139 -8.12 15.62 -10.35
CA PRO A 139 -9.21 15.43 -11.28
C PRO A 139 -8.77 14.43 -12.34
N ARG A 140 -9.52 13.34 -12.43
CA ARG A 140 -9.24 12.26 -13.36
C ARG A 140 -9.87 12.57 -14.70
N SER A 141 -9.25 12.13 -15.78
CA SER A 141 -9.96 12.11 -17.06
C SER A 141 -11.21 11.20 -16.94
N PRO A 142 -12.27 11.43 -17.73
CA PRO A 142 -13.47 10.57 -17.71
C PRO A 142 -13.17 9.08 -17.89
N LEU A 143 -12.10 8.73 -18.61
CA LEU A 143 -11.61 7.36 -18.76
C LEU A 143 -11.04 6.81 -17.44
N GLN A 144 -10.20 7.59 -16.75
CA GLN A 144 -9.63 7.22 -15.45
C GLN A 144 -10.70 7.17 -14.34
N GLU A 145 -11.72 8.02 -14.39
CA GLU A 145 -12.89 7.92 -13.52
C GLU A 145 -13.68 6.64 -13.77
N SER A 146 -13.87 6.26 -15.04
CA SER A 146 -14.60 5.04 -15.39
C SER A 146 -13.86 3.79 -14.93
N PHE A 147 -12.54 3.75 -15.04
CA PHE A 147 -11.71 2.65 -14.51
C PHE A 147 -11.75 2.55 -12.98
N LEU A 148 -11.72 3.67 -12.26
CA LEU A 148 -11.80 3.66 -10.80
C LEU A 148 -13.22 3.35 -10.31
N LYS A 149 -14.26 3.88 -10.95
CA LYS A 149 -15.66 3.54 -10.64
C LYS A 149 -15.93 2.07 -10.95
N PHE A 150 -15.36 1.52 -12.03
CA PHE A 150 -15.43 0.10 -12.34
C PHE A 150 -14.73 -0.73 -11.25
N SER A 151 -13.50 -0.38 -10.86
CA SER A 151 -12.77 -1.13 -9.83
C SER A 151 -13.35 -1.01 -8.42
N LEU A 152 -13.95 0.14 -8.06
CA LEU A 152 -14.61 0.33 -6.77
C LEU A 152 -16.05 -0.22 -6.71
N ASN A 153 -16.77 -0.32 -7.84
CA ASN A 153 -18.16 -0.83 -7.90
C ASN A 153 -18.30 -2.31 -8.31
N CYS A 154 -17.22 -3.03 -8.63
CA CYS A 154 -17.26 -4.47 -8.89
C CYS A 154 -17.65 -5.34 -7.67
N SER A 155 -17.95 -4.72 -6.52
CA SER A 155 -18.55 -5.35 -5.34
C SER A 155 -20.04 -5.70 -5.50
N ASN A 156 -20.70 -5.39 -6.62
CA ASN A 156 -22.13 -5.62 -6.85
C ASN A 156 -22.49 -6.42 -8.13
N ILE A 157 -21.56 -7.13 -8.76
CA ILE A 157 -21.94 -8.08 -9.82
C ILE A 157 -22.27 -9.41 -9.16
N PRO A 158 -23.53 -9.88 -9.15
CA PRO A 158 -23.83 -11.24 -8.73
C PRO A 158 -23.11 -12.18 -9.71
N PHE A 159 -22.21 -13.01 -9.19
CA PHE A 159 -21.65 -14.11 -9.95
C PHE A 159 -22.83 -15.02 -10.34
N GLY A 160 -23.21 -14.98 -11.61
CA GLY A 160 -24.12 -15.94 -12.19
C GLY A 160 -23.48 -17.31 -12.14
N GLU A 161 -24.17 -18.25 -11.51
CA GLU A 161 -23.88 -19.67 -11.58
C GLU A 161 -23.93 -20.11 -13.06
N THR A 162 -22.87 -20.77 -13.53
CA THR A 162 -22.89 -21.64 -14.70
C THR A 162 -22.24 -22.96 -14.33
#